data_AF-A0A2V7YP61-F1
#
_entry.id   AF-A0A2V7YP61-F1
#
_cell.length_a   1.000
_cell.length_b   1.000
_cell.length_c   1.000
_cell.angle_alpha   90.00
_cell.angle_beta   90.00
_cell.angle_gamma   90.00
#
_symmetry.space_group_name_H-M   'P 1'
#
loop_
_entity.id
_entity.type
_entity.pdbx_description
1 polymer ?
#
loop_
_entity_poly.entity_id
_entity_poly.type
_entity_poly.pdbx_seq_one_letter_code
_entity_poly.pdbx_strand_id
1 'polypeptide(L)'
;MRMKRDHPSDFVRAHEAGIEGEHAMVLRLERQHFFDGATSWNVPLYLLVKVNSIAYIASGSTSEANRLTDQWERDEGTAVSRRDFTGHDFTAWVYDLFRPDEPYTARGMHPSGVGLRRYIRESDLTDAERAYLHRQGRLAMLNLLDPNLVSVSGGRFNAAAAHVLTPFGYTIDLNSFIHPKLFVALHDYVNHERSFPGAEAALEDRIRVALWRQPAHQLFRDRGGRLGGLVSARVHLQKFFAEVEAKSAGWVEGNVHLDRSITLRIGRAIRVSDAARGRS
;
A
#
# COMPACT_ATOMS: atom_id res chain seq x y z
N MET A 1 -13.22 19.32 2.02
CA MET A 1 -11.75 19.13 1.93
C MET A 1 -11.35 19.21 0.46
N ARG A 2 -10.30 19.95 0.09
CA ARG A 2 -9.89 20.10 -1.32
C ARG A 2 -9.40 18.80 -1.94
N MET A 3 -8.62 18.01 -1.20
CA MET A 3 -8.06 16.74 -1.66
C MET A 3 -9.12 15.78 -2.20
N LYS A 4 -10.19 15.48 -1.43
CA LYS A 4 -11.28 14.61 -1.92
C LYS A 4 -11.92 15.10 -3.23
N ARG A 5 -12.11 16.41 -3.39
CA ARG A 5 -12.78 17.00 -4.55
C ARG A 5 -11.88 17.04 -5.79
N ASP A 6 -10.63 17.46 -5.60
CA ASP A 6 -9.71 17.76 -6.70
C ASP A 6 -8.85 16.53 -7.07
N HIS A 7 -8.62 15.63 -6.11
CA HIS A 7 -7.78 14.43 -6.21
C HIS A 7 -8.41 13.22 -5.47
N PRO A 8 -9.59 12.73 -5.91
CA PRO A 8 -10.32 11.67 -5.21
C PRO A 8 -9.53 10.38 -5.06
N SER A 9 -8.75 9.98 -6.08
CA SER A 9 -7.92 8.77 -6.00
C SER A 9 -6.79 8.90 -4.97
N ASP A 10 -6.10 10.04 -4.91
CA ASP A 10 -5.10 10.28 -3.86
C ASP A 10 -5.75 10.32 -2.47
N PHE A 11 -6.97 10.84 -2.37
CA PHE A 11 -7.73 10.86 -1.13
C PHE A 11 -8.10 9.45 -0.66
N VAL A 12 -8.58 8.59 -1.56
CA VAL A 12 -8.79 7.17 -1.26
C VAL A 12 -7.47 6.57 -0.79
N ARG A 13 -6.38 6.76 -1.56
CA ARG A 13 -5.04 6.21 -1.28
C ARG A 13 -4.55 6.49 0.13
N ALA A 14 -4.84 7.68 0.62
CA ALA A 14 -4.37 8.13 1.92
C ALA A 14 -4.86 7.22 3.06
N HIS A 15 -6.00 6.54 2.88
CA HIS A 15 -6.54 5.62 3.87
C HIS A 15 -5.73 4.31 3.93
N GLU A 16 -5.30 3.74 2.81
CA GLU A 16 -4.53 2.49 2.80
C GLU A 16 -3.00 2.67 2.81
N ALA A 17 -2.49 3.91 2.67
CA ALA A 17 -1.06 4.19 2.52
C ALA A 17 -0.18 3.59 3.63
N GLY A 18 -0.71 3.46 4.86
CA GLY A 18 -0.01 2.81 5.96
C GLY A 18 0.30 1.34 5.68
N ILE A 19 -0.73 0.54 5.37
CA ILE A 19 -0.58 -0.88 5.02
C ILE A 19 0.17 -1.06 3.69
N GLU A 20 -0.03 -0.16 2.71
CA GLU A 20 0.75 -0.18 1.47
C GLU A 20 2.26 -0.09 1.77
N GLY A 21 2.66 0.80 2.69
CA GLY A 21 4.05 0.93 3.13
C GLY A 21 4.59 -0.32 3.84
N GLU A 22 3.76 -0.98 4.64
CA GLU A 22 4.10 -2.23 5.32
C GLU A 22 4.31 -3.39 4.33
N HIS A 23 3.45 -3.54 3.33
CA HIS A 23 3.61 -4.52 2.25
C HIS A 23 4.89 -4.25 1.44
N ALA A 24 5.13 -3.00 1.04
CA ALA A 24 6.34 -2.61 0.33
C ALA A 24 7.62 -2.90 1.14
N MET A 25 7.58 -2.68 2.46
CA MET A 25 8.67 -3.01 3.37
C MET A 25 8.93 -4.52 3.40
N VAL A 26 7.87 -5.32 3.59
CA VAL A 26 7.97 -6.78 3.65
C VAL A 26 8.54 -7.34 2.35
N LEU A 27 8.01 -6.93 1.19
CA LEU A 27 8.53 -7.35 -0.11
C LEU A 27 10.02 -7.01 -0.29
N ARG A 28 10.45 -5.83 0.17
CA ARG A 28 11.86 -5.44 0.13
C ARG A 28 12.73 -6.34 1.02
N LEU A 29 12.27 -6.67 2.21
CA LEU A 29 13.00 -7.55 3.12
C LEU A 29 13.04 -8.99 2.60
N GLU A 30 11.97 -9.49 1.99
CA GLU A 30 11.93 -10.78 1.29
C GLU A 30 12.96 -10.84 0.15
N ARG A 31 13.03 -9.78 -0.68
CA ARG A 31 14.05 -9.67 -1.75
C ARG A 31 15.47 -9.72 -1.19
N GLN A 32 15.76 -8.98 -0.12
CA GLN A 32 17.07 -8.99 0.53
C GLN A 32 17.40 -10.36 1.13
N HIS A 33 16.42 -11.01 1.76
CA HIS A 33 16.58 -12.34 2.32
C HIS A 33 16.93 -13.37 1.23
N PHE A 34 16.16 -13.38 0.12
CA PHE A 34 16.36 -14.34 -0.96
C PHE A 34 17.65 -14.10 -1.76
N PHE A 35 17.98 -12.85 -2.10
CA PHE A 35 19.12 -12.54 -2.99
C PHE A 35 20.46 -12.34 -2.27
N ASP A 36 20.45 -11.83 -1.04
CA ASP A 36 21.67 -11.49 -0.30
C ASP A 36 21.92 -12.45 0.88
N GLY A 37 21.03 -13.42 1.11
CA GLY A 37 21.12 -14.32 2.25
C GLY A 37 21.03 -13.59 3.59
N ALA A 38 20.36 -12.43 3.63
CA ALA A 38 20.14 -11.68 4.87
C ALA A 38 19.46 -12.59 5.91
N THR A 39 19.82 -12.46 7.19
CA THR A 39 19.42 -13.40 8.25
C THR A 39 17.89 -13.57 8.37
N SER A 40 17.46 -14.81 8.65
CA SER A 40 16.05 -15.21 8.81
C SER A 40 15.33 -14.60 10.03
N TRP A 41 16.01 -13.76 10.83
CA TRP A 41 15.41 -13.08 12.00
C TRP A 41 14.23 -12.17 11.64
N ASN A 42 14.11 -11.76 10.39
CA ASN A 42 12.98 -10.95 9.93
C ASN A 42 11.72 -11.78 9.60
N VAL A 43 11.80 -13.11 9.53
CA VAL A 43 10.64 -13.96 9.19
C VAL A 43 9.46 -13.78 10.17
N PRO A 44 9.67 -13.76 11.50
CA PRO A 44 8.59 -13.44 12.44
C PRO A 44 7.99 -12.04 12.23
N LEU A 45 8.80 -11.06 11.80
CA LEU A 45 8.31 -9.73 11.47
C LEU A 45 7.41 -9.76 10.23
N TYR A 46 7.76 -10.53 9.19
CA TYR A 46 6.92 -10.67 7.99
C TYR A 46 5.56 -11.24 8.35
N LEU A 47 5.54 -12.30 9.15
CA LEU A 47 4.31 -12.94 9.60
C LEU A 47 3.47 -11.97 10.44
N LEU A 48 4.08 -11.28 11.40
CA LEU A 48 3.40 -10.31 12.26
C LEU A 48 2.75 -9.20 11.41
N VAL A 49 3.52 -8.61 10.48
CA VAL A 49 3.03 -7.56 9.59
C VAL A 49 1.85 -8.06 8.76
N LYS A 50 2.01 -9.18 8.03
CA LYS A 50 0.94 -9.72 7.17
C LYS A 50 -0.32 -10.07 7.97
N VAL A 51 -0.18 -10.71 9.15
CA VAL A 51 -1.32 -11.05 10.01
C VAL A 51 -1.99 -9.81 10.58
N ASN A 52 -1.21 -8.80 11.00
CA ASN A 52 -1.75 -7.54 11.49
C ASN A 52 -2.53 -6.81 10.40
N SER A 53 -1.97 -6.70 9.18
CA SER A 53 -2.64 -6.08 8.04
C SER A 53 -3.96 -6.78 7.71
N ILE A 54 -3.97 -8.12 7.67
CA ILE A 54 -5.19 -8.92 7.47
C ILE A 54 -6.23 -8.63 8.54
N ALA A 55 -5.83 -8.66 9.82
CA ALA A 55 -6.73 -8.45 10.94
C ALA A 55 -7.31 -7.03 10.92
N TYR A 56 -6.50 -6.01 10.59
CA TYR A 56 -6.93 -4.62 10.57
C TYR A 56 -7.89 -4.32 9.40
N ILE A 57 -7.67 -4.91 8.22
CA ILE A 57 -8.63 -4.83 7.11
C ILE A 57 -9.95 -5.49 7.51
N ALA A 58 -9.89 -6.68 8.10
CA ALA A 58 -11.08 -7.43 8.52
C ALA A 58 -11.88 -6.72 9.63
N SER A 59 -11.21 -6.06 10.59
CA SER A 59 -11.88 -5.38 11.71
C SER A 59 -12.81 -4.26 11.25
N GLY A 60 -12.52 -3.62 10.12
CA GLY A 60 -13.37 -2.56 9.54
C GLY A 60 -14.77 -3.05 9.12
N SER A 61 -14.96 -4.36 8.95
CA SER A 61 -16.25 -4.96 8.59
C SER A 61 -17.08 -5.45 9.79
N THR A 62 -16.66 -5.10 11.01
CA THR A 62 -17.28 -5.57 12.26
C THR A 62 -17.96 -4.43 13.02
N SER A 63 -18.93 -4.76 13.88
CA SER A 63 -19.58 -3.78 14.76
C SER A 63 -18.63 -3.16 15.78
N GLU A 64 -17.45 -3.75 16.02
CA GLU A 64 -16.42 -3.16 16.87
C GLU A 64 -15.89 -1.84 16.29
N ALA A 65 -15.81 -1.71 14.96
CA ALA A 65 -15.41 -0.46 14.32
C ALA A 65 -16.38 0.69 14.67
N ASN A 66 -17.68 0.41 14.80
CA ASN A 66 -18.67 1.40 15.26
C ASN A 66 -18.39 1.83 16.70
N ARG A 67 -18.19 0.86 17.60
CA ARG A 67 -17.92 1.13 19.02
C ARG A 67 -16.66 1.97 19.23
N LEU A 68 -15.58 1.65 18.51
CA LEU A 68 -14.32 2.40 18.56
C LEU A 68 -14.49 3.81 18.00
N THR A 69 -15.18 3.95 16.87
CA THR A 69 -15.49 5.26 16.28
C THR A 69 -16.28 6.13 17.26
N ASP A 70 -17.31 5.58 17.88
CA ASP A 70 -18.11 6.31 18.86
C ASP A 70 -17.28 6.70 20.10
N GLN A 71 -16.32 5.88 20.50
CA GLN A 71 -15.41 6.21 21.59
C GLN A 71 -14.47 7.37 21.23
N TRP A 72 -13.83 7.32 20.06
CA TRP A 72 -12.93 8.39 19.62
C TRP A 72 -13.65 9.73 19.47
N GLU A 73 -14.83 9.75 18.85
CA GLU A 73 -15.62 10.97 18.71
C GLU A 73 -16.05 11.55 20.07
N ARG A 74 -16.32 10.71 21.07
CA ARG A 74 -16.58 11.15 22.45
C ARG A 74 -15.33 11.73 23.11
N ASP A 75 -14.19 11.05 23.01
CA ASP A 75 -12.94 11.44 23.68
C ASP A 75 -12.33 12.72 23.10
N GLU A 76 -12.57 12.99 21.82
CA GLU A 76 -12.19 14.22 21.12
C GLU A 76 -13.11 15.40 21.44
N GLY A 77 -14.41 15.13 21.60
CA GLY A 77 -15.41 16.14 21.90
C GLY A 77 -15.39 17.34 20.94
N THR A 78 -15.23 18.55 21.47
CA THR A 78 -15.19 19.80 20.68
C THR A 78 -13.79 20.15 20.17
N ALA A 79 -12.75 19.43 20.59
CA ALA A 79 -11.37 19.75 20.26
C ALA A 79 -10.98 19.26 18.84
N VAL A 80 -11.24 20.10 17.84
CA VAL A 80 -10.97 19.79 16.41
C VAL A 80 -9.50 19.42 16.15
N SER A 81 -8.55 19.95 16.93
CA SER A 81 -7.12 19.67 16.81
C SER A 81 -6.73 18.26 17.25
N ARG A 82 -7.55 17.58 18.05
CA ARG A 82 -7.31 16.20 18.51
C ARG A 82 -7.87 15.14 17.56
N ARG A 83 -8.69 15.56 16.59
CA ARG A 83 -9.35 14.64 15.67
C ARG A 83 -8.35 14.09 14.67
N ASP A 84 -8.34 12.78 14.54
CA ASP A 84 -7.67 12.10 13.46
C ASP A 84 -8.34 12.42 12.11
N PHE A 85 -7.65 12.13 11.01
CA PHE A 85 -8.09 12.38 9.66
C PHE A 85 -9.09 11.32 9.15
N THR A 86 -8.93 10.05 9.54
CA THR A 86 -9.61 8.90 8.94
C THR A 86 -10.47 8.13 9.93
N GLY A 87 -9.99 7.98 11.17
CA GLY A 87 -10.55 7.04 12.14
C GLY A 87 -10.11 5.63 11.79
N HIS A 88 -11.06 4.71 11.63
CA HIS A 88 -10.73 3.39 11.13
C HIS A 88 -10.49 3.47 9.62
N ASP A 89 -9.26 3.21 9.18
CA ASP A 89 -8.84 3.48 7.81
C ASP A 89 -9.72 2.78 6.76
N PHE A 90 -10.04 1.50 6.98
CA PHE A 90 -10.74 0.71 5.95
C PHE A 90 -12.23 0.98 5.81
N THR A 91 -12.90 1.52 6.83
CA THR A 91 -14.29 2.00 6.65
C THR A 91 -14.31 3.28 5.83
N ALA A 92 -13.38 4.20 6.09
CA ALA A 92 -13.22 5.41 5.28
C ALA A 92 -12.77 5.08 3.84
N TRP A 93 -11.78 4.21 3.69
CA TRP A 93 -11.29 3.73 2.39
C TRP A 93 -12.42 3.20 1.50
N VAL A 94 -13.21 2.23 2.00
CA VAL A 94 -14.28 1.64 1.17
C VAL A 94 -15.40 2.65 0.88
N TYR A 95 -15.71 3.54 1.82
CA TYR A 95 -16.70 4.59 1.63
C TYR A 95 -16.31 5.54 0.50
N ASP A 96 -15.09 6.07 0.52
CA ASP A 96 -14.63 7.01 -0.49
C ASP A 96 -14.30 6.33 -1.82
N LEU A 97 -13.90 5.06 -1.80
CA LEU A 97 -13.72 4.23 -3.00
C LEU A 97 -15.04 4.10 -3.78
N PHE A 98 -16.16 3.90 -3.07
CA PHE A 98 -17.49 3.78 -3.67
C PHE A 98 -18.16 5.14 -3.99
N ARG A 99 -17.72 6.20 -3.32
CA ARG A 99 -18.31 7.55 -3.38
C ARG A 99 -17.25 8.64 -3.64
N PRO A 100 -16.51 8.55 -4.76
CA PRO A 100 -15.40 9.47 -5.04
C PRO A 100 -15.89 10.92 -5.22
N ASP A 101 -17.07 11.12 -5.81
CA ASP A 101 -17.63 12.44 -6.12
C ASP A 101 -18.43 13.06 -4.97
N GLU A 102 -18.68 12.29 -3.90
CA GLU A 102 -19.48 12.79 -2.77
C GLU A 102 -18.68 13.84 -1.98
N PRO A 103 -19.20 15.07 -1.79
CA PRO A 103 -18.48 16.11 -1.07
C PRO A 103 -18.10 15.66 0.34
N TYR A 104 -16.89 15.98 0.80
CA TYR A 104 -16.45 15.63 2.16
C TYR A 104 -17.39 16.16 3.27
N THR A 105 -18.11 17.25 3.02
CA THR A 105 -19.11 17.80 3.93
C THR A 105 -20.35 16.92 4.12
N ALA A 106 -20.61 15.99 3.19
CA ALA A 106 -21.74 15.06 3.27
C ALA A 106 -21.64 14.08 4.44
N ARG A 107 -20.43 13.92 5.04
CA ARG A 107 -20.24 13.14 6.27
C ARG A 107 -21.02 13.69 7.45
N GLY A 108 -21.47 14.95 7.38
CA GLY A 108 -22.30 15.59 8.39
C GLY A 108 -21.49 16.26 9.49
N MET A 109 -22.20 16.74 10.50
CA MET A 109 -21.63 17.39 11.67
C MET A 109 -21.10 16.35 12.66
N HIS A 110 -19.97 16.64 13.30
CA HIS A 110 -19.44 15.80 14.37
C HIS A 110 -20.45 15.73 15.54
N PRO A 111 -20.59 14.61 16.28
CA PRO A 111 -21.60 14.48 17.33
C PRO A 111 -21.54 15.54 18.44
N SER A 112 -20.37 16.14 18.67
CA SER A 112 -20.21 17.27 19.61
C SER A 112 -20.81 18.61 19.12
N GLY A 113 -21.33 18.67 17.89
CA GLY A 113 -21.88 19.89 17.28
C GLY A 113 -20.83 20.84 16.70
N VAL A 114 -19.53 20.58 16.88
CA VAL A 114 -18.45 21.45 16.40
C VAL A 114 -17.70 20.78 15.25
N GLY A 115 -17.72 21.41 14.07
CA GLY A 115 -16.98 20.95 12.89
C GLY A 115 -17.58 19.70 12.21
N LEU A 116 -16.91 19.24 11.15
CA LEU A 116 -17.34 18.09 10.36
C LEU A 116 -17.01 16.76 11.05
N ARG A 117 -17.87 15.78 10.85
CA ARG A 117 -17.62 14.37 11.15
C ARG A 117 -16.57 13.86 10.16
N ARG A 118 -15.47 13.31 10.69
CA ARG A 118 -14.39 12.77 9.87
C ARG A 118 -14.47 11.26 9.74
N TYR A 119 -14.88 10.56 10.79
CA TYR A 119 -14.89 9.11 10.79
C TYR A 119 -16.11 8.54 10.08
N ILE A 120 -15.90 7.41 9.44
CA ILE A 120 -16.96 6.61 8.82
C ILE A 120 -17.16 5.38 9.69
N ARG A 121 -18.39 5.18 10.15
CA ARG A 121 -18.79 3.96 10.84
C ARG A 121 -19.00 2.85 9.84
N GLU A 122 -18.83 1.61 10.29
CA GLU A 122 -19.28 0.45 9.53
C GLU A 122 -20.80 0.51 9.25
N SER A 123 -21.59 1.11 10.16
CA SER A 123 -23.02 1.34 9.94
C SER A 123 -23.35 2.47 8.95
N ASP A 124 -22.38 3.32 8.57
CA ASP A 124 -22.54 4.31 7.50
C ASP A 124 -22.33 3.67 6.10
N LEU A 125 -21.82 2.43 6.05
CA LEU A 125 -21.62 1.66 4.83
C LEU A 125 -22.92 0.96 4.39
N THR A 126 -23.16 0.98 3.08
CA THR A 126 -24.17 0.13 2.44
C THR A 126 -23.78 -1.35 2.53
N ASP A 127 -24.75 -2.24 2.30
CA ASP A 127 -24.50 -3.69 2.27
C ASP A 127 -23.44 -4.08 1.22
N ALA A 128 -23.43 -3.41 0.07
CA ALA A 128 -22.46 -3.65 -0.99
C ALA A 128 -21.04 -3.22 -0.58
N GLU A 129 -20.90 -2.04 0.04
CA GLU A 129 -19.61 -1.54 0.57
C GLU A 129 -19.08 -2.47 1.67
N ARG A 130 -19.93 -2.87 2.61
CA ARG A 130 -19.58 -3.80 3.70
C ARG A 130 -19.18 -5.17 3.18
N ALA A 131 -19.93 -5.73 2.23
CA ALA A 131 -19.62 -7.01 1.60
C ALA A 131 -18.31 -6.94 0.81
N TYR A 132 -18.03 -5.81 0.16
CA TYR A 132 -16.76 -5.58 -0.52
C TYR A 132 -15.59 -5.53 0.47
N LEU A 133 -15.71 -4.78 1.56
CA LEU A 133 -14.67 -4.70 2.61
C LEU A 133 -14.40 -6.08 3.23
N HIS A 134 -15.44 -6.83 3.57
CA HIS A 134 -15.30 -8.19 4.09
C HIS A 134 -14.60 -9.12 3.07
N ARG A 135 -14.88 -8.97 1.77
CA ARG A 135 -14.16 -9.70 0.71
C ARG A 135 -12.68 -9.34 0.68
N GLN A 136 -12.32 -8.07 0.85
CA GLN A 136 -10.92 -7.64 0.88
C GLN A 136 -10.16 -8.24 2.07
N GLY A 137 -10.78 -8.30 3.26
CA GLY A 137 -10.18 -9.01 4.41
C GLY A 137 -9.93 -10.49 4.13
N ARG A 138 -10.82 -11.16 3.39
CA ARG A 138 -10.61 -12.56 2.96
C ARG A 138 -9.52 -12.70 1.90
N LEU A 139 -9.45 -11.79 0.94
CA LEU A 139 -8.42 -11.80 -0.11
C LEU A 139 -7.03 -11.49 0.47
N ALA A 140 -6.94 -10.68 1.52
CA ALA A 140 -5.70 -10.39 2.21
C ALA A 140 -5.01 -11.66 2.76
N MET A 141 -5.75 -12.74 2.99
CA MET A 141 -5.19 -14.05 3.36
C MET A 141 -4.23 -14.62 2.29
N LEU A 142 -4.35 -14.18 1.03
CA LEU A 142 -3.42 -14.55 -0.05
C LEU A 142 -1.98 -14.12 0.28
N ASN A 143 -1.79 -13.07 1.09
CA ASN A 143 -0.47 -12.63 1.53
C ASN A 143 0.29 -13.70 2.33
N LEU A 144 -0.42 -14.69 2.90
CA LEU A 144 0.18 -15.82 3.62
C LEU A 144 0.66 -16.94 2.69
N LEU A 145 0.33 -16.89 1.39
CA LEU A 145 0.86 -17.79 0.37
C LEU A 145 2.25 -17.33 -0.06
N ASP A 146 3.18 -17.41 0.88
CA ASP A 146 4.53 -16.89 0.73
C ASP A 146 5.55 -17.86 1.33
N PRO A 147 6.36 -18.56 0.51
CA PRO A 147 7.37 -19.49 0.99
C PRO A 147 8.49 -18.82 1.81
N ASN A 148 8.64 -17.49 1.75
CA ASN A 148 9.58 -16.77 2.62
C ASN A 148 9.17 -16.84 4.10
N LEU A 149 7.90 -17.13 4.42
CA LEU A 149 7.41 -17.31 5.80
C LEU A 149 7.94 -18.57 6.48
N VAL A 150 8.42 -19.55 5.71
CA VAL A 150 8.95 -20.82 6.23
C VAL A 150 10.43 -21.01 5.90
N SER A 151 11.11 -19.93 5.47
CA SER A 151 12.55 -19.90 5.22
C SER A 151 13.03 -21.02 4.27
N VAL A 152 12.30 -21.30 3.17
CA VAL A 152 12.80 -22.17 2.08
C VAL A 152 13.84 -21.41 1.25
N SER A 153 14.87 -20.88 1.91
CA SER A 153 15.99 -20.18 1.27
C SER A 153 17.04 -21.23 0.87
N GLY A 154 17.18 -21.48 -0.43
CA GLY A 154 18.14 -22.43 -1.00
C GLY A 154 17.86 -22.83 -2.45
N GLY A 155 16.63 -22.58 -2.93
CA GLY A 155 16.26 -22.79 -4.33
C GLY A 155 16.69 -21.64 -5.25
N ARG A 156 16.85 -21.93 -6.55
CA ARG A 156 17.12 -20.89 -7.58
C ARG A 156 15.91 -20.00 -7.88
N PHE A 157 14.74 -20.38 -7.39
CA PHE A 157 13.45 -19.75 -7.64
C PHE A 157 12.59 -19.77 -6.38
N ASN A 158 11.87 -18.68 -6.13
CA ASN A 158 10.79 -18.60 -5.15
C ASN A 158 9.64 -17.76 -5.74
N ALA A 159 8.40 -18.01 -5.34
CA ALA A 159 7.25 -17.22 -5.73
C ALA A 159 6.26 -17.07 -4.57
N ALA A 160 5.81 -15.83 -4.33
CA ALA A 160 4.83 -15.48 -3.31
C ALA A 160 3.63 -14.78 -3.95
N ALA A 161 2.43 -15.02 -3.41
CA ALA A 161 1.26 -14.23 -3.77
C ALA A 161 1.16 -13.00 -2.86
N ALA A 162 0.65 -11.89 -3.40
CA ALA A 162 0.28 -10.73 -2.60
C ALA A 162 -1.10 -10.22 -2.98
N HIS A 163 -1.81 -9.65 -2.01
CA HIS A 163 -3.02 -8.86 -2.18
C HIS A 163 -2.78 -7.51 -1.52
N VAL A 164 -2.84 -6.46 -2.33
CA VAL A 164 -2.56 -5.09 -1.90
C VAL A 164 -3.73 -4.20 -2.31
N LEU A 165 -4.24 -3.40 -1.39
CA LEU A 165 -5.29 -2.43 -1.68
C LEU A 165 -4.74 -1.28 -2.52
N THR A 166 -5.58 -0.72 -3.39
CA THR A 166 -5.19 0.37 -4.29
C THR A 166 -6.27 1.46 -4.32
N PRO A 167 -5.96 2.64 -4.87
CA PRO A 167 -6.92 3.76 -4.97
C PRO A 167 -8.17 3.45 -5.80
N PHE A 168 -8.11 2.39 -6.59
CA PHE A 168 -9.16 1.96 -7.51
C PHE A 168 -9.67 0.55 -7.21
N GLY A 169 -9.29 -0.05 -6.09
CA GLY A 169 -9.69 -1.41 -5.72
C GLY A 169 -8.54 -2.17 -5.07
N TYR A 170 -7.95 -3.11 -5.79
CA TYR A 170 -6.81 -3.88 -5.28
C TYR A 170 -5.96 -4.41 -6.43
N THR A 171 -4.84 -5.03 -6.09
CA THR A 171 -4.07 -5.89 -6.99
C THR A 171 -3.85 -7.26 -6.36
N ILE A 172 -3.83 -8.30 -7.19
CA ILE A 172 -3.29 -9.61 -6.82
C ILE A 172 -2.00 -9.80 -7.60
N ASP A 173 -0.92 -10.03 -6.87
CA ASP A 173 0.41 -10.10 -7.45
C ASP A 173 1.03 -11.48 -7.30
N LEU A 174 1.80 -11.89 -8.31
CA LEU A 174 2.73 -13.01 -8.23
C LEU A 174 4.15 -12.48 -8.21
N ASN A 175 4.76 -12.47 -7.03
CA ASN A 175 6.11 -11.98 -6.78
C ASN A 175 7.11 -13.13 -6.92
N SER A 176 7.87 -13.14 -8.01
CA SER A 176 8.86 -14.15 -8.34
C SER A 176 10.28 -13.67 -8.08
N PHE A 177 11.05 -14.47 -7.37
CA PHE A 177 12.45 -14.23 -7.00
C PHE A 177 13.33 -15.26 -7.71
N ILE A 178 14.23 -14.81 -8.58
CA ILE A 178 15.00 -15.67 -9.50
C ILE A 178 16.49 -15.36 -9.35
N HIS A 179 17.30 -16.41 -9.12
CA HIS A 179 18.76 -16.27 -9.04
C HIS A 179 19.37 -15.84 -10.39
N PRO A 180 20.43 -15.00 -10.39
CA PRO A 180 21.13 -14.51 -9.20
C PRO A 180 20.41 -13.37 -8.47
N LYS A 181 19.77 -12.41 -9.18
CA LYS A 181 19.17 -11.20 -8.57
C LYS A 181 18.05 -10.58 -9.42
N LEU A 182 17.23 -11.43 -10.05
CA LEU A 182 16.10 -10.99 -10.87
C LEU A 182 14.80 -11.14 -10.06
N PHE A 183 14.11 -10.03 -9.86
CA PHE A 183 12.75 -9.99 -9.33
C PHE A 183 11.77 -9.72 -10.48
N VAL A 184 10.66 -10.46 -10.51
CA VAL A 184 9.55 -10.22 -11.45
C VAL A 184 8.24 -10.26 -10.68
N ALA A 185 7.43 -9.22 -10.78
CA ALA A 185 6.06 -9.22 -10.30
C ALA A 185 5.09 -9.23 -11.49
N LEU A 186 4.09 -10.10 -11.46
CA LEU A 186 2.94 -10.03 -12.35
C LEU A 186 1.77 -9.49 -11.55
N HIS A 187 1.07 -8.50 -12.09
CA HIS A 187 -0.03 -7.81 -11.43
C HIS A 187 -1.36 -8.10 -12.13
N ASP A 188 -2.38 -8.41 -11.36
CA ASP A 188 -3.77 -8.33 -11.78
C ASP A 188 -4.46 -7.20 -11.00
N TYR A 189 -4.46 -6.00 -11.60
CA TYR A 189 -5.11 -4.82 -11.03
C TYR A 189 -6.61 -4.94 -11.20
N VAL A 190 -7.36 -4.99 -10.10
CA VAL A 190 -8.81 -5.17 -10.12
C VAL A 190 -9.50 -3.92 -9.60
N ASN A 191 -10.45 -3.42 -10.38
CA ASN A 191 -11.45 -2.46 -9.92
C ASN A 191 -12.83 -3.14 -9.79
N HIS A 192 -13.90 -2.37 -9.61
CA HIS A 192 -15.25 -2.90 -9.32
C HIS A 192 -15.66 -4.11 -10.17
N GLU A 193 -15.44 -4.06 -11.49
CA GLU A 193 -15.93 -5.07 -12.43
C GLU A 193 -14.87 -5.53 -13.46
N ARG A 194 -13.65 -4.99 -13.42
CA ARG A 194 -12.63 -5.24 -14.44
C ARG A 194 -11.29 -5.57 -13.82
N SER A 195 -10.53 -6.38 -14.55
CA SER A 195 -9.13 -6.64 -14.27
C SER A 195 -8.24 -6.08 -15.37
N PHE A 196 -7.04 -5.68 -14.99
CA PHE A 196 -6.06 -5.09 -15.89
C PHE A 196 -4.67 -5.66 -15.57
N PRO A 197 -3.94 -6.15 -16.60
CA PRO A 197 -2.64 -6.77 -16.36
C PRO A 197 -1.54 -5.73 -16.16
N GLY A 198 -0.53 -6.11 -15.38
CA GLY A 198 0.77 -5.46 -15.35
C GLY A 198 1.90 -6.42 -15.09
N ALA A 199 3.12 -5.94 -15.32
CA ALA A 199 4.32 -6.64 -14.97
C ALA A 199 5.41 -5.65 -14.54
N GLU A 200 6.20 -6.06 -13.58
CA GLU A 200 7.40 -5.37 -13.11
C GLU A 200 8.57 -6.34 -13.14
N ALA A 201 9.75 -5.85 -13.52
CA ALA A 201 11.00 -6.56 -13.36
C ALA A 201 12.06 -5.65 -12.74
N ALA A 202 12.85 -6.19 -11.82
CA ALA A 202 13.99 -5.49 -11.23
C ALA A 202 15.23 -6.40 -11.21
N LEU A 203 16.37 -5.85 -11.65
CA LEU A 203 17.65 -6.54 -11.69
C LEU A 203 18.63 -5.88 -10.72
N GLU A 204 19.11 -6.64 -9.74
CA GLU A 204 20.12 -6.21 -8.73
C GLU A 204 19.79 -4.90 -8.01
N ASP A 205 18.51 -4.51 -7.93
CA ASP A 205 18.07 -3.17 -7.50
C ASP A 205 18.67 -1.98 -8.29
N ARG A 206 19.34 -2.26 -9.42
CA ARG A 206 19.98 -1.27 -10.30
C ARG A 206 19.03 -0.77 -11.37
N ILE A 207 18.25 -1.66 -11.95
CA ILE A 207 17.31 -1.34 -13.01
C ILE A 207 15.97 -1.92 -12.61
N ARG A 208 14.93 -1.09 -12.66
CA ARG A 208 13.53 -1.50 -12.47
C ARG A 208 12.73 -1.00 -13.65
N VAL A 209 11.94 -1.87 -14.25
CA VAL A 209 11.02 -1.53 -15.33
C VAL A 209 9.67 -2.10 -14.97
N ALA A 210 8.62 -1.31 -15.10
CA ALA A 210 7.25 -1.78 -14.98
C ALA A 210 6.41 -1.28 -16.14
N LEU A 211 5.47 -2.11 -16.57
CA LEU A 211 4.47 -1.81 -17.58
C LEU A 211 3.12 -2.29 -17.07
N TRP A 212 2.10 -1.48 -17.21
CA TRP A 212 0.77 -1.82 -16.72
C TRP A 212 -0.33 -1.28 -17.62
N ARG A 213 -1.49 -1.91 -17.49
CA ARG A 213 -2.77 -1.30 -17.76
C ARG A 213 -3.49 -1.14 -16.44
N GLN A 214 -4.08 0.02 -16.18
CA GLN A 214 -4.84 0.31 -14.96
C GLN A 214 -6.07 1.15 -15.30
N PRO A 215 -7.03 1.32 -14.40
CA PRO A 215 -8.16 2.24 -14.59
C PRO A 215 -7.73 3.62 -15.08
N ALA A 216 -8.41 4.14 -16.11
CA ALA A 216 -7.96 5.33 -16.85
C ALA A 216 -7.80 6.59 -15.98
N HIS A 217 -8.68 6.76 -15.01
CA HIS A 217 -8.69 7.85 -14.03
C HIS A 217 -8.36 7.37 -12.62
N GLN A 218 -7.90 6.11 -12.47
CA GLN A 218 -7.60 5.50 -11.16
C GLN A 218 -8.83 5.50 -10.24
N LEU A 219 -10.03 5.32 -10.80
CA LEU A 219 -11.28 5.25 -10.04
C LEU A 219 -11.84 3.83 -10.01
N PHE A 220 -12.56 3.52 -8.93
CA PHE A 220 -13.13 2.20 -8.69
C PHE A 220 -14.10 1.73 -9.77
N ARG A 221 -14.90 2.65 -10.34
CA ARG A 221 -15.92 2.36 -11.36
C ARG A 221 -15.53 2.73 -12.79
N ASP A 222 -14.25 3.03 -13.02
CA ASP A 222 -13.75 3.29 -14.36
C ASP A 222 -13.97 2.10 -15.29
N ARG A 223 -14.41 2.39 -16.52
CA ARG A 223 -14.62 1.36 -17.56
C ARG A 223 -13.44 1.21 -18.51
N GLY A 224 -12.65 2.27 -18.66
CA GLY A 224 -11.47 2.32 -19.53
C GLY A 224 -10.20 1.96 -18.77
N GLY A 225 -9.24 1.37 -19.49
CA GLY A 225 -7.89 1.15 -18.98
C GLY A 225 -6.88 1.98 -19.74
N ARG A 226 -5.93 2.59 -19.03
CA ARG A 226 -4.81 3.36 -19.58
C ARG A 226 -3.51 2.59 -19.40
N LEU A 227 -2.69 2.57 -20.45
CA LEU A 227 -1.34 2.03 -20.38
C LEU A 227 -0.42 3.00 -19.65
N GLY A 228 0.46 2.45 -18.83
CA GLY A 228 1.50 3.18 -18.15
C GLY A 228 2.76 2.34 -17.97
N GLY A 229 3.81 2.99 -17.48
CA GLY A 229 5.06 2.36 -17.18
C GLY A 229 5.94 3.19 -16.25
N LEU A 230 6.95 2.53 -15.70
CA LEU A 230 7.99 3.09 -14.86
C LEU A 230 9.33 2.56 -15.33
N VAL A 231 10.34 3.41 -15.31
CA VAL A 231 11.74 3.03 -15.45
C VAL A 231 12.51 3.69 -14.32
N SER A 232 13.28 2.91 -13.58
CA SER A 232 14.21 3.40 -12.57
C SER A 232 15.60 2.83 -12.79
N ALA A 233 16.61 3.67 -12.61
CA ALA A 233 18.01 3.31 -12.68
C ALA A 233 18.73 3.84 -11.43
N ARG A 234 19.41 2.95 -10.72
CA ARG A 234 20.23 3.23 -9.55
C ARG A 234 21.69 2.85 -9.81
N VAL A 235 22.58 3.78 -9.51
CA VAL A 235 24.03 3.61 -9.62
C VAL A 235 24.65 3.76 -8.23
N HIS A 236 25.58 2.87 -7.90
CA HIS A 236 26.38 2.93 -6.69
C HIS A 236 27.82 3.33 -7.02
N LEU A 237 28.33 4.37 -6.36
CA LEU A 237 29.71 4.85 -6.48
C LEU A 237 30.33 4.89 -5.08
N GLN A 238 31.06 3.83 -4.72
CA GLN A 238 31.64 3.64 -3.38
C GLN A 238 30.59 3.76 -2.25
N LYS A 239 30.63 4.86 -1.49
CA LYS A 239 29.71 5.16 -0.38
C LYS A 239 28.49 5.95 -0.85
N PHE A 240 28.37 6.30 -2.12
CA PHE A 240 27.26 7.08 -2.65
C PHE A 240 26.35 6.23 -3.53
N PHE A 241 25.09 6.61 -3.59
CA PHE A 241 24.18 6.14 -4.62
C PHE A 241 23.40 7.32 -5.20
N ALA A 242 23.03 7.18 -6.46
CA ALA A 242 22.09 8.04 -7.14
C ALA A 242 21.06 7.15 -7.85
N GLU A 243 19.79 7.53 -7.78
CA GLU A 243 18.69 6.86 -8.44
C GLU A 243 17.82 7.88 -9.16
N VAL A 244 17.48 7.58 -10.40
CA VAL A 244 16.50 8.32 -11.20
C VAL A 244 15.35 7.38 -11.50
N GLU A 245 14.14 7.78 -11.15
CA GLU A 245 12.90 7.05 -11.43
C GLU A 245 11.97 7.95 -12.23
N ALA A 246 11.55 7.50 -13.40
CA ALA A 246 10.57 8.17 -14.24
C ALA A 246 9.35 7.27 -14.40
N LYS A 247 8.16 7.86 -14.21
CA LYS A 247 6.90 7.13 -14.19
C LYS A 247 5.80 7.90 -14.93
N SER A 248 5.01 7.19 -15.72
CA SER A 248 3.75 7.71 -16.25
C SER A 248 2.64 7.64 -15.20
N ALA A 249 1.54 8.37 -15.38
CA ALA A 249 0.43 8.35 -14.42
C ALA A 249 -0.17 6.94 -14.25
N GLY A 250 -0.37 6.55 -12.99
CA GLY A 250 -0.82 5.24 -12.53
C GLY A 250 -0.37 4.99 -11.09
N TRP A 251 -0.88 3.94 -10.45
CA TRP A 251 -0.41 3.48 -9.15
C TRP A 251 0.79 2.53 -9.30
N VAL A 252 1.76 2.63 -8.40
CA VAL A 252 2.86 1.67 -8.25
C VAL A 252 3.16 1.61 -6.76
N GLU A 253 3.20 0.41 -6.19
CA GLU A 253 3.50 0.20 -4.78
C GLU A 253 4.82 0.88 -4.39
N GLY A 254 4.80 1.61 -3.27
CA GLY A 254 5.97 2.31 -2.73
C GLY A 254 6.35 3.60 -3.48
N ASN A 255 5.62 3.99 -4.53
CA ASN A 255 5.76 5.28 -5.20
C ASN A 255 4.58 6.20 -4.81
N VAL A 256 4.88 7.31 -4.14
CA VAL A 256 3.86 8.22 -3.57
C VAL A 256 3.00 8.95 -4.62
N HIS A 257 3.41 9.01 -5.88
CA HIS A 257 2.72 9.77 -6.92
C HIS A 257 1.78 8.87 -7.73
N LEU A 258 0.52 9.30 -7.91
CA LEU A 258 -0.39 8.74 -8.91
C LEU A 258 -0.24 9.40 -10.29
N ASP A 259 0.19 10.66 -10.32
CA ASP A 259 0.49 11.39 -11.54
C ASP A 259 1.85 11.00 -12.14
N ARG A 260 2.13 11.58 -13.31
CA ARG A 260 3.46 11.49 -13.93
C ARG A 260 4.49 12.10 -13.00
N SER A 261 5.62 11.42 -12.80
CA SER A 261 6.68 11.92 -11.94
C SER A 261 8.07 11.57 -12.48
N ILE A 262 9.03 12.43 -12.15
CA ILE A 262 10.46 12.13 -12.24
C ILE A 262 11.03 12.41 -10.87
N THR A 263 11.63 11.39 -10.26
CA THR A 263 12.18 11.46 -8.91
C THR A 263 13.68 11.18 -8.96
N LEU A 264 14.46 12.08 -8.38
CA LEU A 264 15.89 11.91 -8.16
C LEU A 264 16.14 11.66 -6.67
N ARG A 265 16.77 10.53 -6.34
CA ARG A 265 17.19 10.19 -4.98
C ARG A 265 18.71 10.09 -4.95
N ILE A 266 19.35 10.81 -4.03
CA ILE A 266 20.81 10.74 -3.82
C ILE A 266 21.03 10.44 -2.35
N GLY A 267 21.95 9.53 -2.06
CA GLY A 267 22.27 9.21 -0.67
C GLY A 267 23.70 8.72 -0.49
N ARG A 268 24.11 8.69 0.78
CA ARG A 268 25.44 8.24 1.21
C ARG A 268 25.30 7.16 2.27
N ALA A 269 25.90 6.00 2.01
CA ALA A 269 26.07 4.95 3.00
C ALA A 269 27.15 5.35 4.02
N ILE A 270 26.73 5.55 5.26
CA ILE A 270 27.62 5.74 6.40
C ILE A 270 27.64 4.42 7.16
N ARG A 271 28.78 3.71 7.12
CA ARG A 271 28.99 2.52 7.95
C ARG A 271 29.70 2.96 9.23
N VAL A 272 29.02 2.82 10.37
CA VAL A 272 29.60 3.09 11.70
C VAL A 272 30.45 1.87 12.12
N SER A 273 31.51 1.60 11.36
CA SER A 273 32.60 0.72 11.77
C SER A 273 33.91 1.48 11.96
N ASP A 274 33.95 2.75 11.54
CA ASP A 274 35.14 3.62 11.62
C ASP A 274 35.16 4.49 12.89
N ALA A 275 34.08 4.51 13.69
CA ALA A 275 33.99 5.34 14.90
C ALA A 275 34.50 4.65 16.19
N ALA A 276 34.78 3.35 16.15
CA ALA A 276 35.19 2.56 17.33
C ALA A 276 36.69 2.21 17.37
N ARG A 277 37.51 2.65 16.40
CA ARG A 277 38.98 2.46 16.40
C ARG A 277 39.75 3.77 16.58
N GLY A 278 39.20 4.68 17.38
CA GLY A 278 39.74 6.03 17.53
C GLY A 278 39.61 6.59 18.93
N ARG A 279 39.77 5.78 19.99
CA ARG A 279 40.14 6.25 21.34
C ARG A 279 41.01 5.18 22.01
N SER A 280 42.28 5.55 22.15
CA SER A 280 43.36 5.09 23.06
C SER A 280 43.19 3.76 23.78
#